data_AF-A0A7X4IVH2-F1
#
_entry.id   AF-A0A7X4IVH2-F1
#
_cell.length_a   1.000
_cell.length_b   1.000
_cell.length_c   1.000
_cell.angle_alpha   90.00
_cell.angle_beta   90.00
_cell.angle_gamma   90.00
#
_symmetry.space_group_name_H-M   'P 1'
#
loop_
_entity.id
_entity.type
_entity.pdbx_description
1 polymer ?
#
loop_
_entity_poly.entity_id
_entity_poly.type
_entity_poly.pdbx_seq_one_letter_code
_entity_poly.pdbx_strand_id
1 'polypeptide(L)'
;KDQLIVPYTLDCNDMRFAIQAGFATGNDFEAMVKDAFDVLYEEGQAGVPKMLSIGLHCRLIGRPSRAGALRRMLEHFRRHDGVWFATRLQVAEHWAAEHPPMHKARPSEMDRETFVTEFGGVFEHSPWIAEDAHALELGPAHDSAIGVHAALVRIFRAAPRERRLDVLVAHPDLAGKLAQARRLTDESAAEQASAGLDALTDNERATFTELNDAYTSKFGFPFIIAVRDNTKASIMEAFRCRIDNDRDAEFAEACRQVERIAELRLHEKLDA
;
A
#
# COMPACT_ATOMS: atom_id res chain seq x y z
N LYS A 1 2.28 -5.16 -20.02
CA LYS A 1 1.04 -4.57 -20.56
C LYS A 1 -0.02 -4.66 -19.48
N ASP A 2 -0.77 -3.60 -19.25
CA ASP A 2 -1.86 -3.63 -18.27
C ASP A 2 -2.94 -4.61 -18.73
N GLN A 3 -3.58 -5.27 -17.77
CA GLN A 3 -4.57 -6.30 -18.01
C GLN A 3 -5.82 -5.96 -17.19
N LEU A 4 -6.98 -5.96 -17.85
CA LEU A 4 -8.27 -5.86 -17.20
C LEU A 4 -8.89 -7.26 -17.14
N ILE A 5 -9.22 -7.71 -15.93
CA ILE A 5 -9.90 -8.98 -15.70
C ILE A 5 -11.40 -8.68 -15.56
N VAL A 6 -12.19 -9.06 -16.55
CA VAL A 6 -13.66 -8.95 -16.48
C VAL A 6 -14.22 -10.22 -15.81
N PRO A 7 -14.95 -10.09 -14.68
CA PRO A 7 -15.43 -11.26 -13.94
C PRO A 7 -16.31 -12.21 -14.75
N TYR A 8 -16.24 -13.49 -14.42
CA TYR A 8 -17.09 -14.55 -14.96
C TYR A 8 -17.56 -15.46 -13.83
N THR A 9 -18.80 -15.94 -13.91
CA THR A 9 -19.37 -16.85 -12.90
C THR A 9 -19.71 -18.21 -13.50
N LEU A 10 -19.53 -19.25 -12.69
CA LEU A 10 -19.98 -20.61 -12.96
C LEU A 10 -21.39 -20.87 -12.41
N ASP A 11 -21.95 -19.95 -11.62
CA ASP A 11 -23.26 -20.13 -11.00
C ASP A 11 -24.40 -19.88 -12.00
N CYS A 12 -24.55 -18.65 -12.48
CA CYS A 12 -25.45 -18.27 -13.59
C CYS A 12 -24.89 -18.76 -14.95
N ASN A 13 -24.86 -20.08 -15.13
CA ASN A 13 -24.18 -20.73 -16.24
C ASN A 13 -24.97 -21.93 -16.80
N ASP A 14 -25.19 -21.96 -18.11
CA ASP A 14 -25.92 -23.04 -18.77
C ASP A 14 -25.12 -24.36 -18.83
N MET A 15 -23.83 -24.37 -18.49
CA MET A 15 -23.05 -25.61 -18.29
C MET A 15 -23.65 -26.52 -17.24
N ARG A 16 -24.45 -25.97 -16.32
CA ARG A 16 -25.20 -26.79 -15.37
C ARG A 16 -26.21 -27.71 -16.05
N PHE A 17 -26.60 -27.50 -17.30
CA PHE A 17 -27.37 -28.51 -18.05
C PHE A 17 -26.57 -29.78 -18.43
N ALA A 18 -25.25 -29.76 -18.27
CA ALA A 18 -24.34 -30.82 -18.70
C ALA A 18 -23.70 -31.59 -17.53
N ILE A 19 -24.12 -31.32 -16.29
CA ILE A 19 -23.63 -32.00 -15.08
C ILE A 19 -24.78 -32.76 -14.39
N GLN A 20 -24.45 -33.86 -13.72
CA GLN A 20 -25.43 -34.78 -13.14
C GLN A 20 -26.32 -34.13 -12.05
N ALA A 21 -25.78 -33.18 -11.28
CA ALA A 21 -26.49 -32.44 -10.24
C ALA A 21 -26.93 -31.02 -10.68
N GLY A 22 -27.11 -30.82 -11.99
CA GLY A 22 -27.41 -29.53 -12.56
C GLY A 22 -28.88 -29.32 -12.92
N PHE A 23 -29.16 -28.48 -13.91
CA PHE A 23 -30.53 -28.16 -14.29
C PHE A 23 -31.18 -29.29 -15.10
N ALA A 24 -32.40 -29.67 -14.71
CA ALA A 24 -33.20 -30.63 -15.45
C ALA A 24 -33.95 -29.94 -16.60
N THR A 25 -34.44 -28.71 -16.37
CA THR A 25 -35.30 -27.99 -17.31
C THR A 25 -34.86 -26.53 -17.54
N GLY A 26 -35.35 -25.94 -18.63
CA GLY A 26 -35.16 -24.51 -18.88
C GLY A 26 -35.77 -23.63 -17.78
N ASN A 27 -36.81 -24.10 -17.08
CA ASN A 27 -37.45 -23.34 -16.01
C ASN A 27 -36.55 -23.24 -14.77
N ASP A 28 -35.77 -24.29 -14.46
CA ASP A 28 -34.83 -24.28 -13.33
C ASP A 28 -33.77 -23.19 -13.54
N PHE A 29 -33.24 -23.10 -14.76
CA PHE A 29 -32.27 -22.08 -15.13
C PHE A 29 -32.88 -20.69 -15.14
N GLU A 30 -34.10 -20.54 -15.68
CA GLU A 30 -34.81 -19.26 -15.69
C GLU A 30 -35.05 -18.72 -14.27
N ALA A 31 -35.59 -19.55 -13.38
CA ALA A 31 -35.92 -19.12 -12.02
C ALA A 31 -34.67 -18.63 -11.29
N MET A 32 -33.60 -19.43 -11.31
CA MET A 32 -32.36 -19.08 -10.62
C MET A 32 -31.73 -17.78 -11.14
N VAL A 33 -31.65 -17.59 -12.46
CA VAL A 33 -31.04 -16.38 -13.02
C VAL A 33 -31.92 -15.15 -12.80
N LYS A 34 -33.25 -15.30 -12.78
CA LYS A 34 -34.17 -14.21 -12.40
C LYS A 34 -33.99 -13.80 -10.95
N ASP A 35 -33.94 -14.76 -10.03
CA ASP A 35 -33.73 -14.47 -8.61
C ASP A 35 -32.38 -13.75 -8.41
N ALA A 36 -31.32 -14.21 -9.08
CA ALA A 36 -30.02 -13.53 -9.06
C ALA A 36 -30.07 -12.11 -9.62
N PHE A 37 -30.79 -11.90 -10.73
CA PHE A 37 -30.99 -10.57 -11.30
C PHE A 37 -31.76 -9.65 -10.34
N ASP A 38 -32.87 -10.12 -9.77
CA ASP A 38 -33.75 -9.31 -8.93
C ASP A 38 -32.99 -8.82 -7.68
N VAL A 39 -32.21 -9.70 -7.04
CA VAL A 39 -31.33 -9.32 -5.91
C VAL A 39 -30.29 -8.27 -6.31
N LEU A 40 -29.57 -8.49 -7.41
CA LEU A 40 -28.54 -7.54 -7.87
C LEU A 40 -29.15 -6.22 -8.34
N TYR A 41 -30.38 -6.25 -8.84
CA TYR A 41 -31.12 -5.06 -9.22
C TYR A 41 -31.55 -4.25 -8.00
N GLU A 42 -32.05 -4.91 -6.95
CA GLU A 42 -32.35 -4.26 -5.66
C GLU A 42 -31.11 -3.60 -5.05
N GLU A 43 -29.97 -4.29 -5.04
CA GLU A 43 -28.68 -3.70 -4.60
C GLU A 43 -28.27 -2.50 -5.47
N GLY A 44 -28.48 -2.59 -6.79
CA GLY A 44 -28.26 -1.49 -7.73
C GLY A 44 -29.13 -0.27 -7.43
N GLN A 45 -30.41 -0.47 -7.16
CA GLN A 45 -31.35 0.60 -6.78
C GLN A 45 -31.01 1.21 -5.41
N ALA A 46 -30.40 0.44 -4.51
CA ALA A 46 -29.85 0.94 -3.25
C ALA A 46 -28.56 1.77 -3.42
N GLY A 47 -28.11 2.01 -4.65
CA GLY A 47 -26.97 2.87 -4.96
C GLY A 47 -25.65 2.13 -5.17
N VAL A 48 -25.68 0.79 -5.25
CA VAL A 48 -24.47 -0.02 -5.49
C VAL A 48 -24.66 -0.82 -6.79
N PRO A 49 -24.34 -0.25 -7.96
CA PRO A 49 -24.49 -0.93 -9.24
C PRO A 49 -23.78 -2.29 -9.26
N LYS A 50 -24.44 -3.32 -9.80
CA LYS A 50 -23.93 -4.69 -9.86
C LYS A 50 -23.91 -5.23 -11.29
N MET A 51 -22.98 -6.14 -11.54
CA MET A 51 -22.87 -6.85 -12.82
C MET A 51 -23.38 -8.30 -12.68
N LEU A 52 -24.38 -8.67 -13.47
CA LEU A 52 -24.77 -10.06 -13.67
C LEU A 52 -24.04 -10.63 -14.89
N SER A 53 -23.18 -11.63 -14.66
CA SER A 53 -22.57 -12.40 -15.75
C SER A 53 -23.38 -13.68 -15.99
N ILE A 54 -23.77 -13.93 -17.24
CA ILE A 54 -24.44 -15.18 -17.63
C ILE A 54 -23.55 -15.95 -18.62
N GLY A 55 -23.11 -17.14 -18.21
CA GLY A 55 -22.35 -18.04 -19.07
C GLY A 55 -23.27 -18.86 -19.98
N LEU A 56 -23.16 -18.67 -21.29
CA LEU A 56 -24.00 -19.34 -22.29
C LEU A 56 -23.16 -20.08 -23.34
N HIS A 57 -23.57 -21.30 -23.67
CA HIS A 57 -22.94 -22.13 -24.69
C HIS A 57 -23.96 -22.48 -25.76
N CYS A 58 -23.70 -22.15 -27.03
CA CYS A 58 -24.64 -22.36 -28.14
C CYS A 58 -25.17 -23.81 -28.22
N ARG A 59 -24.33 -24.80 -27.92
CA ARG A 59 -24.70 -26.24 -27.91
C ARG A 59 -25.69 -26.64 -26.79
N LEU A 60 -25.77 -25.82 -25.72
CA LEU A 60 -26.58 -26.08 -24.53
C LEU A 60 -27.84 -25.21 -24.55
N ILE A 61 -27.71 -23.88 -24.45
CA ILE A 61 -28.87 -22.96 -24.42
C ILE A 61 -29.60 -22.88 -25.76
N GLY A 62 -28.91 -23.12 -26.88
CA GLY A 62 -29.48 -23.03 -28.23
C GLY A 62 -30.48 -24.15 -28.58
N ARG A 63 -30.64 -25.15 -27.71
CA ARG A 63 -31.65 -26.21 -27.90
C ARG A 63 -33.05 -25.61 -27.77
N PRO A 64 -34.01 -25.97 -28.64
CA PRO A 64 -35.37 -25.39 -28.61
C PRO A 64 -36.07 -25.47 -27.24
N SER A 65 -35.84 -26.56 -26.49
CA SER A 65 -36.40 -26.74 -25.14
C SER A 65 -35.84 -25.79 -24.07
N ARG A 66 -34.72 -25.10 -24.35
CA ARG A 66 -34.02 -24.22 -23.40
C ARG A 66 -33.96 -22.77 -23.89
N ALA A 67 -33.92 -22.54 -25.19
CA ALA A 67 -33.92 -21.21 -25.79
C ALA A 67 -35.14 -20.36 -25.37
N GLY A 68 -36.28 -21.02 -25.13
CA GLY A 68 -37.47 -20.35 -24.61
C GLY A 68 -37.27 -19.71 -23.22
N ALA A 69 -36.50 -20.35 -22.34
CA ALA A 69 -36.14 -19.82 -21.03
C ALA A 69 -35.25 -18.58 -21.16
N LEU A 70 -34.23 -18.63 -22.04
CA LEU A 70 -33.38 -17.47 -22.32
C LEU A 70 -34.19 -16.25 -22.78
N ARG A 71 -35.14 -16.45 -23.69
CA ARG A 71 -36.01 -15.37 -24.15
C ARG A 71 -36.79 -14.74 -23.00
N ARG A 72 -37.42 -15.54 -22.14
CA ARG A 72 -38.20 -15.03 -21.00
C ARG A 72 -37.34 -14.32 -19.95
N MET A 73 -36.10 -14.76 -19.73
CA MET A 73 -35.14 -14.06 -18.88
C MET A 73 -34.79 -12.68 -19.46
N LEU A 74 -34.46 -12.61 -20.75
CA LEU A 74 -34.15 -11.32 -21.40
C LEU A 74 -35.34 -10.36 -21.40
N GLU A 75 -36.56 -10.89 -21.60
CA GLU A 75 -37.79 -10.11 -21.49
C GLU A 75 -38.03 -9.62 -20.05
N HIS A 76 -37.65 -10.39 -19.03
CA HIS A 76 -37.70 -9.95 -17.63
C HIS A 76 -36.77 -8.78 -17.41
N PHE A 77 -35.48 -8.92 -17.71
CA PHE A 77 -34.47 -7.87 -17.49
C PHE A 77 -34.82 -6.56 -18.20
N ARG A 78 -35.37 -6.63 -19.41
CA ARG A 78 -35.77 -5.43 -20.20
C ARG A 78 -36.93 -4.63 -19.62
N ARG A 79 -37.68 -5.17 -18.66
CA ARG A 79 -38.77 -4.45 -17.98
C ARG A 79 -38.26 -3.53 -16.87
N HIS A 80 -36.98 -3.60 -16.55
CA HIS A 80 -36.36 -2.79 -15.50
C HIS A 80 -35.55 -1.65 -16.12
N ASP A 81 -35.72 -0.44 -15.57
CA ASP A 81 -34.99 0.74 -16.01
C ASP A 81 -33.53 0.69 -15.56
N GLY A 82 -32.62 1.29 -16.33
CA GLY A 82 -31.20 1.36 -15.97
C GLY A 82 -30.40 0.05 -16.18
N VAL A 83 -31.01 -0.98 -16.78
CA VAL A 83 -30.28 -2.21 -17.13
C VAL A 83 -29.46 -2.03 -18.40
N TRP A 84 -28.13 -2.15 -18.26
CA TRP A 84 -27.21 -2.12 -19.39
C TRP A 84 -26.91 -3.52 -19.93
N PHE A 85 -27.38 -3.80 -21.15
CA PHE A 85 -27.03 -5.02 -21.88
C PHE A 85 -25.71 -4.82 -22.62
N ALA A 86 -24.62 -5.29 -22.01
CA ALA A 86 -23.26 -5.10 -22.51
C ALA A 86 -22.61 -6.42 -22.92
N THR A 87 -21.82 -6.37 -23.99
CA THR A 87 -20.80 -7.39 -24.24
C THR A 87 -19.62 -7.20 -23.26
N ARG A 88 -18.81 -8.24 -23.05
CA ARG A 88 -17.59 -8.11 -22.23
C ARG A 88 -16.62 -7.05 -22.74
N LEU A 89 -16.57 -6.86 -24.07
CA LEU A 89 -15.75 -5.81 -24.68
C LEU A 89 -16.25 -4.42 -24.27
N GLN A 90 -17.56 -4.17 -24.33
CA GLN A 90 -18.13 -2.88 -23.93
C GLN A 90 -17.92 -2.57 -22.45
N VAL A 91 -18.03 -3.59 -21.57
CA VAL A 91 -17.68 -3.43 -20.15
C VAL A 91 -16.21 -3.06 -19.98
N ALA A 92 -15.32 -3.74 -20.72
CA ALA A 92 -13.88 -3.48 -20.67
C ALA A 92 -13.52 -2.07 -21.18
N GLU A 93 -14.13 -1.64 -22.29
CA GLU A 93 -13.94 -0.31 -22.88
C GLU A 93 -14.44 0.80 -21.96
N HIS A 94 -15.64 0.62 -21.37
CA HIS A 94 -16.18 1.57 -20.39
C HIS A 94 -15.27 1.67 -19.17
N TRP A 95 -14.83 0.53 -18.61
CA TRP A 95 -13.94 0.53 -17.46
C TRP A 95 -12.60 1.20 -17.77
N ALA A 96 -11.99 0.91 -18.92
CA ALA A 96 -10.72 1.52 -19.32
C ALA A 96 -10.84 3.03 -19.55
N ALA A 97 -11.99 3.52 -20.01
CA ALA A 97 -12.25 4.94 -20.21
C ALA A 97 -12.45 5.69 -18.88
N GLU A 98 -13.23 5.13 -17.96
CA GLU A 98 -13.55 5.76 -16.68
C GLU A 98 -12.48 5.53 -15.60
N HIS A 99 -11.72 4.44 -15.71
CA HIS A 99 -10.69 4.02 -14.76
C HIS A 99 -9.40 3.65 -15.51
N PRO A 100 -8.75 4.62 -16.18
CA PRO A 100 -7.53 4.36 -16.91
C PRO A 100 -6.46 3.80 -15.95
N PRO A 101 -5.62 2.86 -16.42
CA PRO A 101 -4.55 2.31 -15.59
C PRO A 101 -3.61 3.44 -15.15
N MET A 102 -3.45 3.60 -13.84
CA MET A 102 -2.47 4.53 -13.30
C MET A 102 -1.08 3.89 -13.39
N HIS A 103 -0.21 4.45 -14.22
CA HIS A 103 1.19 4.10 -14.22
C HIS A 103 1.88 4.75 -13.03
N LYS A 104 1.98 4.00 -11.93
CA LYS A 104 2.89 4.36 -10.84
C LYS A 104 4.33 4.13 -11.30
N ALA A 105 5.24 5.01 -10.88
CA ALA A 105 6.66 4.79 -11.07
C ALA A 105 7.04 3.45 -10.45
N ARG A 106 7.77 2.62 -11.20
CA ARG A 106 8.20 1.29 -10.76
C ARG A 106 9.66 1.34 -10.36
N PRO A 107 9.99 1.31 -9.06
CA PRO A 107 11.36 1.26 -8.57
C PRO A 107 12.22 0.21 -9.28
N SER A 108 11.65 -0.94 -9.63
CA SER A 108 12.37 -2.01 -10.33
C SER A 108 12.73 -1.69 -11.79
N GLU A 109 12.05 -0.74 -12.40
CA GLU A 109 12.29 -0.31 -13.79
C GLU A 109 13.12 1.00 -13.87
N MET A 110 13.48 1.59 -12.73
CA MET A 110 14.30 2.81 -12.69
C MET A 110 15.76 2.52 -13.05
N ASP A 111 16.39 3.44 -13.78
CA ASP A 111 17.85 3.47 -13.85
C ASP A 111 18.45 3.88 -12.50
N ARG A 112 19.76 3.67 -12.35
CA ARG A 112 20.46 3.92 -11.08
C ARG A 112 20.35 5.37 -10.64
N GLU A 113 20.49 6.32 -11.57
CA GLU A 113 20.48 7.75 -11.26
C GLU A 113 19.11 8.19 -10.74
N THR A 114 18.04 7.75 -11.40
CA THR A 114 16.66 7.99 -10.99
C THR A 114 16.38 7.34 -9.63
N PHE A 115 16.75 6.07 -9.45
CA PHE A 115 16.52 5.37 -8.19
C PHE A 115 17.22 6.04 -7.00
N VAL A 116 18.47 6.47 -7.18
CA VAL A 116 19.23 7.16 -6.11
C VAL A 116 18.69 8.57 -5.86
N THR A 117 18.23 9.27 -6.89
CA THR A 117 17.56 10.56 -6.73
C THR A 117 16.27 10.40 -5.92
N GLU A 118 15.50 9.35 -6.19
CA GLU A 118 14.22 9.11 -5.52
C GLU A 118 14.37 8.55 -4.09
N PHE A 119 15.32 7.65 -3.87
CA PHE A 119 15.42 6.88 -2.61
C PHE A 119 16.70 7.11 -1.82
N GLY A 120 17.67 7.88 -2.35
CA GLY A 120 18.94 8.16 -1.68
C GLY A 120 18.81 9.00 -0.41
N GLY A 121 17.71 9.76 -0.27
CA GLY A 121 17.39 10.52 0.94
C GLY A 121 16.63 9.72 2.03
N VAL A 122 16.20 8.49 1.74
CA VAL A 122 15.39 7.70 2.68
C VAL A 122 16.15 7.46 3.98
N PHE A 123 17.44 7.11 3.87
CA PHE A 123 18.38 7.09 4.99
C PHE A 123 19.19 8.39 4.98
N GLU A 124 19.16 9.12 6.10
CA GLU A 124 19.70 10.47 6.19
C GLU A 124 21.18 10.53 5.77
N HIS A 125 21.50 11.42 4.83
CA HIS A 125 22.84 11.61 4.25
C HIS A 125 23.55 10.31 3.83
N SER A 126 22.81 9.26 3.48
CA SER A 126 23.35 7.92 3.23
C SER A 126 22.90 7.35 1.87
N PRO A 127 23.14 8.06 0.75
CA PRO A 127 22.67 7.64 -0.58
C PRO A 127 23.28 6.32 -1.04
N TRP A 128 24.44 5.94 -0.50
CA TRP A 128 25.12 4.67 -0.77
C TRP A 128 24.21 3.46 -0.51
N ILE A 129 23.24 3.56 0.40
CA ILE A 129 22.28 2.48 0.66
C ILE A 129 21.38 2.24 -0.56
N ALA A 130 20.91 3.32 -1.20
CA ALA A 130 20.10 3.23 -2.42
C ALA A 130 20.94 2.78 -3.61
N GLU A 131 22.19 3.26 -3.72
CA GLU A 131 23.12 2.85 -4.76
C GLU A 131 23.39 1.34 -4.72
N ASP A 132 23.75 0.82 -3.55
CA ASP A 132 24.05 -0.60 -3.37
C ASP A 132 22.78 -1.47 -3.47
N ALA A 133 21.61 -0.93 -3.09
CA ALA A 133 20.34 -1.65 -3.22
C ALA A 133 19.91 -1.82 -4.67
N HIS A 134 20.10 -0.80 -5.52
CA HIS A 134 19.83 -0.89 -6.95
C HIS A 134 20.71 -1.97 -7.62
N ALA A 135 21.96 -2.09 -7.18
CA ALA A 135 22.91 -3.10 -7.66
C ALA A 135 22.50 -4.55 -7.32
N LEU A 136 21.51 -4.78 -6.45
CA LEU A 136 20.96 -6.11 -6.14
C LEU A 136 19.97 -6.63 -7.20
N GLU A 137 19.76 -5.90 -8.29
CA GLU A 137 18.80 -6.21 -9.35
C GLU A 137 17.35 -6.32 -8.83
N LEU A 138 16.69 -5.18 -8.74
CA LEU A 138 15.31 -5.10 -8.28
C LEU A 138 14.35 -5.75 -9.29
N GLY A 139 13.49 -6.65 -8.81
CA GLY A 139 12.35 -7.18 -9.58
C GLY A 139 10.99 -6.62 -9.13
N PRO A 140 9.87 -7.05 -9.76
CA PRO A 140 8.52 -6.52 -9.50
C PRO A 140 8.04 -6.57 -8.04
N ALA A 141 8.61 -7.45 -7.21
CA ALA A 141 8.34 -7.48 -5.77
C ALA A 141 8.77 -6.19 -5.05
N HIS A 142 9.67 -5.40 -5.64
CA HIS A 142 10.16 -4.15 -5.10
C HIS A 142 9.34 -2.93 -5.55
N ASP A 143 8.28 -3.11 -6.37
CA ASP A 143 7.41 -2.02 -6.82
C ASP A 143 6.36 -1.63 -5.77
N SER A 144 6.79 -1.53 -4.52
CA SER A 144 5.96 -1.13 -3.37
C SER A 144 6.85 -0.54 -2.27
N ALA A 145 6.27 0.24 -1.35
CA ALA A 145 6.99 0.77 -0.19
C ALA A 145 7.72 -0.32 0.61
N ILE A 146 7.01 -1.41 0.92
CA ILE A 146 7.56 -2.58 1.63
C ILE A 146 8.69 -3.24 0.82
N GLY A 147 8.53 -3.33 -0.49
CA GLY A 147 9.52 -3.91 -1.38
C GLY A 147 10.82 -3.12 -1.42
N VAL A 148 10.74 -1.80 -1.66
CA VAL A 148 11.92 -0.90 -1.63
C VAL A 148 12.56 -0.91 -0.23
N HIS A 149 11.74 -0.86 0.83
CA HIS A 149 12.22 -0.93 2.20
C HIS A 149 13.07 -2.18 2.45
N ALA A 150 12.57 -3.35 2.06
CA ALA A 150 13.31 -4.60 2.21
C ALA A 150 14.67 -4.59 1.48
N ALA A 151 14.73 -3.98 0.30
CA ALA A 151 15.98 -3.84 -0.46
C ALA A 151 16.99 -2.92 0.25
N LEU A 152 16.56 -1.74 0.70
CA LEU A 152 17.42 -0.78 1.40
C LEU A 152 17.88 -1.33 2.76
N VAL A 153 16.97 -1.90 3.55
CA VAL A 153 17.28 -2.46 4.87
C VAL A 153 18.23 -3.65 4.75
N ARG A 154 18.13 -4.47 3.70
CA ARG A 154 19.10 -5.54 3.45
C ARG A 154 20.53 -5.00 3.33
N ILE A 155 20.72 -3.91 2.59
CA ILE A 155 22.03 -3.25 2.46
C ILE A 155 22.47 -2.67 3.81
N PHE A 156 21.59 -1.94 4.49
CA PHE A 156 21.90 -1.35 5.80
C PHE A 156 22.34 -2.41 6.82
N ARG A 157 21.60 -3.52 6.95
CA ARG A 157 21.92 -4.62 7.89
C ARG A 157 23.20 -5.37 7.53
N ALA A 158 23.51 -5.50 6.24
CA ALA A 158 24.71 -6.16 5.77
C ALA A 158 25.97 -5.29 5.92
N ALA A 159 25.82 -3.98 6.09
CA ALA A 159 26.94 -3.05 6.18
C ALA A 159 27.76 -3.23 7.46
N PRO A 160 29.08 -2.97 7.39
CA PRO A 160 29.95 -2.95 8.57
C PRO A 160 29.41 -2.03 9.66
N ARG A 161 29.71 -2.35 10.92
CA ARG A 161 29.22 -1.57 12.08
C ARG A 161 29.55 -0.08 11.97
N GLU A 162 30.74 0.26 11.45
CA GLU A 162 31.19 1.63 11.25
C GLU A 162 30.27 2.40 10.29
N ARG A 163 29.95 1.84 9.12
CA ARG A 163 29.02 2.48 8.18
C ARG A 163 27.62 2.63 8.77
N ARG A 164 27.15 1.63 9.52
CA ARG A 164 25.86 1.74 10.23
C ARG A 164 25.88 2.85 11.27
N LEU A 165 26.99 2.99 12.01
CA LEU A 165 27.17 4.09 12.96
C LEU A 165 27.17 5.45 12.25
N ASP A 166 27.82 5.57 11.09
CA ASP A 166 27.82 6.82 10.31
C ASP A 166 26.40 7.24 9.94
N VAL A 167 25.53 6.29 9.56
CA VAL A 167 24.10 6.55 9.33
C VAL A 167 23.43 7.07 10.60
N LEU A 168 23.68 6.45 11.77
CA LEU A 168 23.09 6.91 13.04
C LEU A 168 23.58 8.32 13.40
N VAL A 169 24.86 8.61 13.22
CA VAL A 169 25.47 9.92 13.50
C VAL A 169 24.94 11.00 12.55
N ALA A 170 24.69 10.65 11.29
CA ALA A 170 24.12 11.54 10.30
C ALA A 170 22.66 11.92 10.57
N HIS A 171 21.94 11.19 11.42
CA HIS A 171 20.59 11.58 11.81
C HIS A 171 20.64 12.85 12.67
N PRO A 172 19.98 13.94 12.28
CA PRO A 172 19.90 15.14 13.11
C PRO A 172 19.18 14.84 14.43
N ASP A 173 19.67 15.46 15.50
CA ASP A 173 19.14 15.31 16.85
C ASP A 173 17.71 15.86 16.95
N LEU A 174 16.92 15.27 17.85
CA LEU A 174 15.52 15.68 18.03
C LEU A 174 15.43 17.16 18.43
N ALA A 175 16.32 17.64 19.30
CA ALA A 175 16.36 19.02 19.78
C ALA A 175 16.81 20.04 18.69
N GLY A 176 17.83 19.70 17.90
CA GLY A 176 18.24 20.51 16.75
C GLY A 176 17.20 20.53 15.63
N LYS A 177 16.49 19.42 15.36
CA LYS A 177 15.30 19.43 14.49
C LYS A 177 14.21 20.37 15.02
N LEU A 178 13.99 20.40 16.34
CA LEU A 178 13.02 21.30 16.99
C LEU A 178 13.39 22.78 16.92
N ALA A 179 14.68 23.09 16.81
CA ALA A 179 15.18 24.45 16.58
C ALA A 179 15.18 24.83 15.08
N GLN A 180 15.44 23.85 14.21
CA GLN A 180 15.45 24.01 12.74
C GLN A 180 14.08 23.89 12.07
N ALA A 181 13.02 23.43 12.76
CA ALA A 181 11.64 23.44 12.24
C ALA A 181 11.15 24.85 11.86
N ARG A 182 11.83 25.92 12.32
CA ARG A 182 11.63 27.29 11.84
C ARG A 182 12.41 27.64 10.56
N ARG A 183 13.26 26.76 10.04
CA ARG A 183 14.29 27.09 9.04
C ARG A 183 14.52 26.14 7.86
N LEU A 184 14.12 24.86 7.75
CA LEU A 184 14.34 24.09 6.48
C LEU A 184 13.58 22.73 6.29
N THR A 185 13.36 22.43 4.99
CA THR A 185 12.92 21.22 4.22
C THR A 185 11.62 20.48 4.58
N ASP A 186 10.79 20.22 3.56
CA ASP A 186 9.41 19.70 3.65
C ASP A 186 9.29 18.32 4.34
N GLU A 187 10.24 17.40 4.09
CA GLU A 187 10.17 16.02 4.59
C GLU A 187 10.41 15.90 6.11
N SER A 188 11.39 16.64 6.66
CA SER A 188 11.69 16.62 8.11
C SER A 188 10.68 17.42 8.94
N ALA A 189 9.99 18.40 8.36
CA ALA A 189 8.99 19.22 9.05
C ALA A 189 7.68 18.44 9.27
N ALA A 190 7.25 17.64 8.29
CA ALA A 190 6.03 16.84 8.36
C ALA A 190 6.11 15.72 9.43
N GLU A 191 7.29 15.11 9.62
CA GLU A 191 7.51 14.05 10.61
C GLU A 191 7.35 14.51 12.07
N GLN A 192 7.58 15.79 12.37
CA GLN A 192 7.61 16.29 13.75
C GLN A 192 6.29 16.92 14.19
N ALA A 193 5.56 17.52 13.25
CA ALA A 193 4.22 18.05 13.48
C ALA A 193 3.25 16.97 13.99
N SER A 194 3.42 15.72 13.54
CA SER A 194 2.55 14.61 13.93
C SER A 194 2.65 14.22 15.41
N ALA A 195 3.78 14.49 16.09
CA ALA A 195 3.95 14.18 17.51
C ALA A 195 3.76 15.39 18.46
N GLY A 196 3.39 16.56 17.92
CA GLY A 196 3.17 17.78 18.70
C GLY A 196 4.44 18.35 19.34
N LEU A 197 5.60 18.06 18.75
CA LEU A 197 6.90 18.56 19.23
C LEU A 197 7.16 20.02 18.79
N ASP A 198 6.41 20.51 17.80
CA ASP A 198 6.39 21.91 17.38
C ASP A 198 5.90 22.90 18.47
N ALA A 199 5.17 22.39 19.48
CA ALA A 199 4.57 23.18 20.56
C ALA A 199 5.22 22.97 21.95
N LEU A 200 6.50 22.61 22.02
CA LEU A 200 7.20 22.43 23.31
C LEU A 200 7.38 23.75 24.07
N THR A 201 7.14 23.70 25.38
CA THR A 201 7.52 24.77 26.31
C THR A 201 9.05 24.90 26.44
N ASP A 202 9.54 26.05 26.89
CA ASP A 202 10.98 26.27 27.08
C ASP A 202 11.60 25.27 28.06
N ASN A 203 10.86 24.90 29.11
CA ASN A 203 11.30 23.90 30.09
C ASN A 203 11.41 22.49 29.49
N GLU A 204 10.44 22.10 28.66
CA GLU A 204 10.49 20.81 27.96
C GLU A 204 11.65 20.77 26.95
N ARG A 205 11.88 21.88 26.23
CA ARG A 205 13.01 21.99 25.30
C ARG A 205 14.35 21.86 26.01
N ALA A 206 14.50 22.48 27.17
CA ALA A 206 15.70 22.33 28.00
C ALA A 206 15.90 20.86 28.44
N THR A 207 14.84 20.20 28.91
CA THR A 207 14.90 18.78 29.29
C THR A 207 15.28 17.88 28.11
N PHE A 208 14.70 18.10 26.92
CA PHE A 208 15.06 17.34 25.72
C PHE A 208 16.51 17.58 25.28
N THR A 209 17.03 18.79 25.47
CA THR A 209 18.42 19.11 25.15
C THR A 209 19.37 18.38 26.09
N GLU A 210 19.14 18.46 27.41
CA GLU A 210 19.94 17.77 28.42
C GLU A 210 19.95 16.24 28.22
N LEU A 211 18.78 15.65 27.90
CA LEU A 211 18.68 14.21 27.63
C LEU A 211 19.41 13.81 26.34
N ASN A 212 19.34 14.61 25.27
CA ASN A 212 20.09 14.36 24.04
C ASN A 212 21.60 14.46 24.27
N ASP A 213 22.05 15.46 25.03
CA ASP A 213 23.48 15.66 25.32
C ASP A 213 24.03 14.49 26.15
N ALA A 214 23.28 14.04 27.16
CA ALA A 214 23.65 12.88 27.97
C ALA A 214 23.68 11.59 27.15
N TYR A 215 22.66 11.38 26.30
CA TYR A 215 22.56 10.23 25.42
C TYR A 215 23.71 10.17 24.41
N THR A 216 23.96 11.29 23.71
CA THR A 216 25.03 11.39 22.70
C THR A 216 26.39 11.21 23.34
N SER A 217 26.61 11.77 24.53
CA SER A 217 27.85 11.58 25.30
C SER A 217 28.08 10.11 25.68
N LYS A 218 27.01 9.37 26.01
CA LYS A 218 27.10 7.95 26.40
C LYS A 218 27.32 7.04 25.18
N PHE A 219 26.52 7.20 24.13
CA PHE A 219 26.44 6.23 23.03
C PHE A 219 27.21 6.64 21.77
N GLY A 220 27.51 7.92 21.59
CA GLY A 220 28.28 8.46 20.46
C GLY A 220 27.45 8.73 19.20
N PHE A 221 26.13 8.69 19.30
CA PHE A 221 25.18 9.02 18.24
C PHE A 221 23.91 9.63 18.86
N PRO A 222 23.12 10.40 18.12
CA PRO A 222 21.92 11.06 18.64
C PRO A 222 20.80 10.07 18.97
N PHE A 223 19.85 10.52 19.80
CA PHE A 223 18.66 9.71 20.09
C PHE A 223 17.74 9.67 18.88
N ILE A 224 17.50 8.47 18.37
CA ILE A 224 16.68 8.24 17.18
C ILE A 224 15.41 7.47 17.57
N ILE A 225 14.26 7.98 17.14
CA ILE A 225 12.96 7.35 17.33
C ILE A 225 12.02 7.70 16.17
N ALA A 226 11.18 6.75 15.74
CA ALA A 226 10.15 7.00 14.75
C ALA A 226 9.04 7.89 15.33
N VAL A 227 9.15 9.20 15.12
CA VAL A 227 8.26 10.21 15.74
C VAL A 227 6.80 10.02 15.35
N ARG A 228 6.51 9.58 14.12
CA ARG A 228 5.14 9.30 13.65
C ARG A 228 4.43 8.18 14.41
N ASP A 229 5.17 7.23 14.99
CA ASP A 229 4.60 6.16 15.81
C ASP A 229 4.50 6.55 17.30
N ASN A 230 4.89 7.78 17.66
CA ASN A 230 5.12 8.17 19.04
C ASN A 230 4.43 9.49 19.42
N THR A 231 4.16 9.63 20.71
CA THR A 231 3.71 10.87 21.33
C THR A 231 4.85 11.47 22.14
N LYS A 232 4.78 12.76 22.47
CA LYS A 232 5.72 13.39 23.40
C LYS A 232 5.95 12.57 24.68
N ALA A 233 4.88 12.02 25.26
CA ALA A 233 4.97 11.20 26.47
C ALA A 233 5.72 9.87 26.24
N SER A 234 5.46 9.18 25.12
CA SER A 234 6.15 7.93 24.81
C SER A 234 7.62 8.15 24.44
N ILE A 235 7.95 9.28 23.81
CA ILE A 235 9.35 9.66 23.53
C ILE A 235 10.11 9.88 24.83
N MET A 236 9.52 10.60 25.80
CA MET A 236 10.15 10.83 27.11
C MET A 236 10.38 9.53 27.87
N GLU A 237 9.41 8.61 27.83
CA GLU A 237 9.56 7.30 28.45
C GLU A 237 10.64 6.47 27.76
N ALA A 238 10.67 6.47 26.42
CA ALA A 238 11.70 5.81 25.64
C ALA A 238 13.10 6.34 25.97
N PHE A 239 13.27 7.65 26.16
CA PHE A 239 14.53 8.25 26.62
C PHE A 239 14.97 7.68 27.97
N ARG A 240 14.06 7.65 28.95
CA ARG A 240 14.34 7.16 30.30
C ARG A 240 14.70 5.69 30.33
N CYS A 241 14.04 4.86 29.54
CA CYS A 241 14.38 3.44 29.46
C CYS A 241 15.69 3.21 28.70
N ARG A 242 15.88 3.89 27.56
CA ARG A 242 17.01 3.64 26.65
C ARG A 242 18.33 4.20 27.13
N ILE A 243 18.31 5.26 27.95
CA ILE A 243 19.55 5.81 28.52
C ILE A 243 20.28 4.80 29.41
N ASP A 244 19.58 3.81 29.98
CA ASP A 244 20.16 2.78 30.85
C ASP A 244 20.67 1.55 30.08
N ASN A 245 20.39 1.44 28.78
CA ASN A 245 20.87 0.34 27.95
C ASN A 245 22.41 0.29 27.88
N ASP A 246 22.94 -0.91 27.63
CA ASP A 246 24.31 -1.08 27.18
C ASP A 246 24.47 -0.62 25.72
N ARG A 247 25.72 -0.40 25.28
CA ARG A 247 26.00 0.18 23.96
C ARG A 247 25.57 -0.73 22.80
N ASP A 248 25.57 -2.04 22.96
CA ASP A 248 25.20 -2.96 21.88
C ASP A 248 23.69 -3.09 21.75
N ALA A 249 22.98 -3.18 22.88
CA ALA A 249 21.53 -3.13 22.92
C ALA A 249 21.00 -1.81 22.32
N GLU A 250 21.60 -0.67 22.70
CA GLU A 250 21.15 0.63 22.20
C GLU A 250 21.50 0.85 20.72
N PHE A 251 22.66 0.37 20.27
CA PHE A 251 23.00 0.41 18.86
C PHE A 251 22.00 -0.39 18.01
N ALA A 252 21.61 -1.58 18.47
CA ALA A 252 20.59 -2.38 17.81
C ALA A 252 19.23 -1.67 17.82
N GLU A 253 18.84 -1.04 18.93
CA GLU A 253 17.61 -0.26 19.00
C GLU A 253 17.58 0.90 18.01
N ALA A 254 18.63 1.72 18.00
CA ALA A 254 18.74 2.84 17.09
C ALA A 254 18.68 2.40 15.62
N CYS A 255 19.31 1.28 15.27
CA CYS A 255 19.18 0.69 13.94
C CYS A 255 17.71 0.34 13.61
N ARG A 256 16.98 -0.30 14.54
CA ARG A 256 15.55 -0.61 14.33
C ARG A 256 14.71 0.64 14.12
N GLN A 257 15.00 1.73 14.86
CA GLN A 257 14.29 2.99 14.72
C GLN A 257 14.57 3.65 13.36
N VAL A 258 15.81 3.63 12.87
CA VAL A 258 16.14 4.11 11.51
C VAL A 258 15.41 3.31 10.44
N GLU A 259 15.40 1.97 10.55
CA GLU A 259 14.65 1.13 9.63
C GLU A 259 13.15 1.45 9.63
N ARG A 260 12.57 1.74 10.80
CA ARG A 260 11.16 2.12 10.92
C ARG A 260 10.87 3.51 10.32
N ILE A 261 11.77 4.48 10.52
CA ILE A 261 11.66 5.81 9.89
C ILE A 261 11.70 5.67 8.36
N ALA A 262 12.64 4.88 7.83
CA ALA A 262 12.74 4.62 6.40
C ALA A 262 11.45 3.99 5.83
N GLU A 263 10.84 3.06 6.55
CA GLU A 263 9.56 2.44 6.17
C GLU A 263 8.44 3.50 6.04
N LEU A 264 8.31 4.37 7.05
CA LEU A 264 7.29 5.41 7.08
C LEU A 264 7.47 6.45 5.96
N ARG A 265 8.72 6.82 5.64
CA ARG A 265 9.04 7.71 4.50
C ARG A 265 8.65 7.08 3.17
N LEU A 266 8.92 5.80 2.99
CA LEU A 266 8.59 5.08 1.75
C LEU A 266 7.08 4.92 1.55
N HIS A 267 6.33 4.66 2.62
CA HIS A 267 4.86 4.60 2.55
C HIS A 267 4.27 5.95 2.14
N GLU A 268 4.74 7.05 2.73
CA GLU A 268 4.29 8.40 2.31
C GLU A 268 4.60 8.69 0.84
N LYS A 269 5.75 8.22 0.35
CA LYS A 269 6.18 8.49 -1.03
C LYS A 269 5.46 7.63 -2.08
N LEU A 270 5.19 6.36 -1.80
CA LEU A 270 4.69 5.40 -2.81
C LEU A 270 3.21 5.05 -2.68
N ASP A 271 2.62 5.22 -1.50
CA ASP A 271 1.19 4.94 -1.28
C ASP A 271 0.28 6.16 -1.50
N ALA A 272 0.87 7.36 -1.63
CA ALA A 272 0.19 8.55 -2.15
C ALA A 272 -0.29 8.35 -3.61
#